data_AF-A0A519NHK5-F1
#
_entry.id   AF-A0A519NHK5-F1
#
_cell.length_a   1.000
_cell.length_b   1.000
_cell.length_c   1.000
_cell.angle_alpha   90.00
_cell.angle_beta   90.00
_cell.angle_gamma   90.00
#
_symmetry.space_group_name_H-M   'P 1'
#
loop_
_entity.id
_entity.type
_entity.pdbx_description
1 polymer ?
#
loop_
_entity_poly.entity_id
_entity_poly.type
_entity_poly.pdbx_seq_one_letter_code
_entity_poly.pdbx_strand_id
1 'polypeptide(L)'
;MISKFFKTALFFAFAVTLVSCDKDYNEIGTDLVGDDHYQFVPREDMSIAASNHLTGPVQANGQTIVPFGVYNDGGFGKTTANFVTQLELASANPTLTDLVDIDSVRLYVPYNSTYDKTENNVRIHKFNELHGDAATKLNLQIYENQYFLRSQEVVDNQTQAQSYFNDMDATIDAAKAPTLLNDAPSDAYDAGTSVGTVGAENTQFYFKNTEYKLHKYETDVNAGDTNVVAQLPGMYLKLNKAYFKNRILQAPAGMLANNNVFKNYFRGLYFKVSDPSTAKGVLNMMNFTGGAVTIYYRRNITVTNTTTGVSETKPRRFEMKLNMTGNSVTLLNYDNPPTLVPNRIVIKGGEGSIAAVDIISQLEREQMVAEDWMINEANLTFHVDEVAMAGRKRPDRIYLYDMTHNQPLVDYSFDTSTDSDPKKIKKIYSGLIDSSKVNGIYKFFYKVRITNYVRSLIAEPDSTRVRIGVSALENIGESSMVKTKNPIVVPNADGTTTSYNKVPKSSVIHPFGVILHGPESEDVADRLKLRVYYTKPD
;
A
#
# COMPACT_ATOMS: atom_id res chain seq x y z
N MET A 1 -78.27 -9.00 1.11
CA MET A 1 -78.64 -7.57 1.06
C MET A 1 -77.87 -6.87 2.19
N ILE A 2 -76.62 -6.45 1.94
CA ILE A 2 -75.78 -5.79 2.95
C ILE A 2 -76.36 -4.39 3.17
N SER A 3 -76.73 -4.07 4.42
CA SER A 3 -77.42 -2.82 4.75
C SER A 3 -76.58 -1.61 4.32
N LYS A 4 -77.24 -0.52 3.90
CA LYS A 4 -76.58 0.73 3.52
C LYS A 4 -75.63 1.21 4.64
N PHE A 5 -75.99 0.98 5.89
CA PHE A 5 -75.18 1.28 7.07
C PHE A 5 -73.82 0.55 7.07
N PHE A 6 -73.77 -0.72 6.66
CA PHE A 6 -72.53 -1.49 6.64
C PHE A 6 -71.59 -1.03 5.52
N LYS A 7 -72.13 -0.57 4.38
CA LYS A 7 -71.33 0.02 3.29
C LYS A 7 -70.76 1.38 3.67
N THR A 8 -71.52 2.20 4.40
CA THR A 8 -71.04 3.49 4.90
C THR A 8 -69.99 3.33 6.00
N ALA A 9 -70.17 2.34 6.90
CA ALA A 9 -69.19 2.02 7.93
C ALA A 9 -67.88 1.48 7.34
N LEU A 10 -67.95 0.63 6.30
CA LEU A 10 -66.75 0.10 5.63
C LEU A 10 -66.00 1.20 4.85
N PHE A 11 -66.72 2.14 4.25
CA PHE A 11 -66.12 3.29 3.57
C PHE A 11 -65.45 4.26 4.56
N PHE A 12 -66.06 4.50 5.73
CA PHE A 12 -65.43 5.30 6.80
C PHE A 12 -64.22 4.59 7.42
N ALA A 13 -64.28 3.28 7.63
CA ALA A 13 -63.15 2.50 8.12
C ALA A 13 -61.96 2.49 7.14
N PHE A 14 -62.23 2.46 5.83
CA PHE A 14 -61.19 2.55 4.79
C PHE A 14 -60.61 3.97 4.65
N ALA A 15 -61.43 5.01 4.83
CA ALA A 15 -60.96 6.41 4.83
C ALA A 15 -60.03 6.72 6.00
N VAL A 16 -60.28 6.15 7.20
CA VAL A 16 -59.41 6.33 8.38
C VAL A 16 -58.05 5.65 8.18
N THR A 17 -57.95 4.59 7.37
CA THR A 17 -56.65 3.96 7.05
C THR A 17 -55.80 4.73 6.02
N LEU A 18 -56.39 5.69 5.27
CA LEU A 18 -55.66 6.52 4.30
C LEU A 18 -55.19 7.86 4.87
N VAL A 19 -55.66 8.27 6.05
CA VAL A 19 -55.24 9.51 6.74
C VAL A 19 -54.14 9.25 7.80
N SER A 20 -53.77 8.00 8.07
CA SER A 20 -52.72 7.63 9.03
C SER A 20 -51.34 7.39 8.42
N CYS A 21 -51.11 7.81 7.17
CA CYS A 21 -49.81 7.71 6.51
C CYS A 21 -49.30 9.07 5.99
N ASP A 22 -49.63 10.17 6.67
CA ASP A 22 -48.71 11.30 6.68
C ASP A 22 -47.66 10.99 7.74
N LYS A 23 -46.51 10.48 7.29
CA LYS A 23 -45.32 10.42 8.13
C LYS A 23 -44.75 11.84 8.20
N ASP A 24 -45.38 12.68 9.02
CA ASP A 24 -44.62 13.69 9.73
C ASP A 24 -43.61 12.92 10.59
N TYR A 25 -42.38 12.79 10.06
CA TYR A 25 -41.23 12.54 10.91
C TYR A 25 -41.08 13.78 11.79
N ASN A 26 -41.83 13.80 12.89
CA ASN A 26 -41.42 14.55 14.06
C ASN A 26 -40.09 13.95 14.49
N GLU A 27 -39.02 14.65 14.15
CA GLU A 27 -37.65 14.50 14.64
C GLU A 27 -37.60 14.69 16.16
N ILE A 28 -38.29 13.84 16.91
CA ILE A 28 -38.06 13.68 18.35
C ILE A 28 -36.96 12.63 18.47
N GLY A 29 -35.71 13.10 18.45
CA GLY A 29 -34.53 12.28 18.75
C GLY A 29 -33.32 12.46 17.83
N THR A 30 -33.40 13.26 16.77
CA THR A 30 -32.25 13.54 15.86
C THR A 30 -31.48 14.79 16.24
N ASP A 31 -32.06 15.70 17.04
CA ASP A 31 -31.40 16.92 17.52
C ASP A 31 -30.78 16.79 18.93
N LEU A 32 -30.77 15.57 19.49
CA LEU A 32 -30.00 15.26 20.70
C LEU A 32 -28.56 14.81 20.38
N VAL A 33 -28.23 14.65 19.10
CA VAL A 33 -26.93 14.15 18.63
C VAL A 33 -26.21 15.20 17.77
N GLY A 34 -26.08 16.41 18.31
CA GLY A 34 -25.13 17.41 17.82
C GLY A 34 -23.71 17.14 18.31
N ASP A 35 -22.71 17.66 17.61
CA ASP A 35 -21.25 17.44 17.77
C ASP A 35 -20.65 17.67 19.18
N ASP A 36 -21.43 18.16 20.16
CA ASP A 36 -21.02 18.36 21.55
C ASP A 36 -22.13 17.92 22.53
N HIS A 37 -22.17 16.64 22.89
CA HIS A 37 -23.24 16.06 23.73
C HIS A 37 -23.29 16.52 25.19
N TYR A 38 -22.39 17.39 25.65
CA TYR A 38 -22.27 17.66 27.09
C TYR A 38 -22.03 19.13 27.46
N GLN A 39 -22.17 20.09 26.55
CA GLN A 39 -21.83 21.51 26.82
C GLN A 39 -20.46 21.71 27.50
N PHE A 40 -19.56 20.73 27.41
CA PHE A 40 -18.21 20.86 27.92
C PHE A 40 -17.48 21.77 26.94
N VAL A 41 -17.20 23.01 27.34
CA VAL A 41 -16.32 23.88 26.58
C VAL A 41 -14.94 23.22 26.58
N PRO A 42 -14.40 22.79 25.43
CA PRO A 42 -13.11 22.14 25.39
C PRO A 42 -12.02 23.15 25.74
N ARG A 43 -10.97 22.67 26.40
CA ARG A 43 -9.73 23.43 26.54
C ARG A 43 -8.92 23.32 25.25
N GLU A 44 -8.58 24.47 24.65
CA GLU A 44 -7.81 24.56 23.40
C GLU A 44 -6.50 25.35 23.52
N ASP A 45 -6.23 25.96 24.67
CA ASP A 45 -5.03 26.76 24.97
C ASP A 45 -3.84 25.92 25.47
N MET A 46 -3.92 24.59 25.34
CA MET A 46 -2.89 23.66 25.78
C MET A 46 -1.61 23.80 24.93
N SER A 47 -0.45 23.67 25.56
CA SER A 47 0.85 23.72 24.90
C SER A 47 1.00 22.63 23.85
N ILE A 48 1.42 23.04 22.66
CA ILE A 48 1.73 22.17 21.54
C ILE A 48 2.92 22.72 20.76
N ALA A 49 3.87 21.83 20.45
CA ALA A 49 5.02 22.14 19.62
C ALA A 49 5.14 21.09 18.52
N ALA A 50 5.51 21.51 17.30
CA ALA A 50 5.69 20.60 16.18
C ALA A 50 6.95 20.95 15.40
N SER A 51 7.64 19.92 14.89
CA SER A 51 8.82 20.07 14.03
C SER A 51 8.81 19.04 12.91
N ASN A 52 9.25 19.43 11.71
CA ASN A 52 9.33 18.53 10.56
C ASN A 52 10.72 17.93 10.45
N HIS A 53 10.77 16.65 10.05
CA HIS A 53 12.02 15.92 9.86
C HIS A 53 11.96 15.11 8.58
N LEU A 54 13.01 15.21 7.77
CA LEU A 54 13.16 14.30 6.63
C LEU A 54 13.42 12.89 7.15
N THR A 55 12.75 11.90 6.56
CA THR A 55 12.94 10.49 6.95
C THR A 55 14.25 9.92 6.41
N GLY A 56 14.70 10.43 5.26
CA GLY A 56 15.80 9.84 4.49
C GLY A 56 15.46 8.42 4.02
N PRO A 57 16.47 7.63 3.61
CA PRO A 57 16.24 6.25 3.18
C PRO A 57 15.64 5.39 4.29
N VAL A 58 14.65 4.58 3.94
CA VAL A 58 13.85 3.76 4.85
C VAL A 58 13.85 2.30 4.41
N GLN A 59 13.76 1.39 5.37
CA GLN A 59 13.71 -0.03 5.09
C GLN A 59 12.43 -0.36 4.29
N ALA A 60 12.62 -1.00 3.14
CA ALA A 60 11.58 -1.21 2.14
C ALA A 60 11.50 -2.65 1.62
N ASN A 61 12.06 -3.62 2.35
CA ASN A 61 11.85 -5.05 2.10
C ASN A 61 10.59 -5.59 2.80
N GLY A 62 10.00 -6.63 2.19
CA GLY A 62 8.89 -7.38 2.80
C GLY A 62 7.55 -6.64 2.83
N GLN A 63 7.32 -5.73 1.88
CA GLN A 63 6.03 -5.09 1.65
C GLN A 63 5.10 -6.03 0.87
N THR A 64 3.85 -6.16 1.29
CA THR A 64 2.85 -7.02 0.63
C THR A 64 2.24 -6.36 -0.59
N ILE A 65 2.06 -5.04 -0.51
CA ILE A 65 1.61 -4.16 -1.59
C ILE A 65 2.78 -3.25 -1.94
N VAL A 66 3.09 -3.16 -3.23
CA VAL A 66 4.32 -2.51 -3.70
C VAL A 66 3.96 -1.43 -4.73
N PRO A 67 4.32 -0.16 -4.49
CA PRO A 67 4.20 0.87 -5.52
C PRO A 67 5.13 0.55 -6.69
N PHE A 68 4.63 0.73 -7.90
CA PHE A 68 5.39 0.52 -9.13
C PHE A 68 5.00 1.54 -10.19
N GLY A 69 5.99 2.12 -10.86
CA GLY A 69 5.80 3.14 -11.88
C GLY A 69 6.48 4.46 -11.54
N VAL A 70 5.99 5.55 -12.11
CA VAL A 70 6.55 6.89 -11.93
C VAL A 70 5.42 7.85 -11.62
N TYR A 71 5.55 8.63 -10.55
CA TYR A 71 4.53 9.62 -10.19
C TYR A 71 5.17 10.96 -9.87
N ASN A 72 4.67 12.02 -10.49
CA ASN A 72 5.07 13.39 -10.19
C ASN A 72 3.96 14.08 -9.40
N ASP A 73 4.20 14.30 -8.11
CA ASP A 73 3.27 14.93 -7.17
C ASP A 73 3.49 16.47 -7.08
N GLY A 74 4.22 17.03 -8.05
CA GLY A 74 4.51 18.46 -8.12
C GLY A 74 5.36 18.92 -6.94
N GLY A 75 4.73 19.51 -5.92
CA GLY A 75 5.43 20.07 -4.76
C GLY A 75 6.06 19.04 -3.81
N PHE A 76 5.72 17.75 -3.95
CA PHE A 76 6.35 16.65 -3.22
C PHE A 76 7.37 15.87 -4.06
N GLY A 77 7.70 16.38 -5.25
CA GLY A 77 8.70 15.79 -6.14
C GLY A 77 8.20 14.63 -6.98
N LYS A 78 9.14 14.00 -7.68
CA LYS A 78 8.91 12.86 -8.56
C LYS A 78 9.41 11.59 -7.87
N THR A 79 8.55 10.59 -7.76
CA THR A 79 8.88 9.26 -7.25
C THR A 79 8.98 8.28 -8.42
N THR A 80 10.12 7.60 -8.56
CA THR A 80 10.27 6.44 -9.45
C THR A 80 10.35 5.19 -8.60
N ALA A 81 9.38 4.28 -8.77
CA ALA A 81 9.25 3.07 -7.99
C ALA A 81 9.65 1.84 -8.82
N ASN A 82 10.86 1.36 -8.59
CA ASN A 82 11.40 0.12 -9.13
C ASN A 82 11.22 -1.03 -8.13
N PHE A 83 11.48 -2.26 -8.55
CA PHE A 83 11.33 -3.43 -7.68
C PHE A 83 12.37 -4.50 -7.97
N VAL A 84 12.88 -5.14 -6.92
CA VAL A 84 13.76 -6.31 -7.05
C VAL A 84 13.23 -7.44 -6.19
N THR A 85 13.25 -8.67 -6.71
CA THR A 85 12.79 -9.84 -5.95
C THR A 85 13.56 -11.10 -6.33
N GLN A 86 13.77 -11.97 -5.35
CA GLN A 86 14.25 -13.33 -5.56
C GLN A 86 13.12 -14.23 -6.11
N LEU A 87 13.50 -15.13 -7.02
CA LEU A 87 12.60 -16.18 -7.48
C LEU A 87 12.81 -17.46 -6.67
N GLU A 88 11.75 -18.24 -6.54
CA GLU A 88 11.73 -19.55 -5.89
C GLU A 88 11.14 -20.60 -6.82
N LEU A 89 11.75 -21.78 -6.87
CA LEU A 89 11.18 -22.95 -7.53
C LEU A 89 9.86 -23.33 -6.84
N ALA A 90 8.78 -23.44 -7.62
CA ALA A 90 7.52 -23.99 -7.11
C ALA A 90 7.63 -25.50 -6.81
N SER A 91 8.48 -26.21 -7.56
CA SER A 91 8.86 -27.60 -7.30
C SER A 91 10.37 -27.73 -7.42
N ALA A 92 11.00 -28.22 -6.35
CA ALA A 92 12.43 -28.46 -6.31
C ALA A 92 12.81 -29.69 -7.15
N ASN A 93 14.06 -29.71 -7.62
CA ASN A 93 14.68 -30.80 -8.38
C ASN A 93 13.83 -31.33 -9.57
N PRO A 94 13.45 -30.46 -10.52
CA PRO A 94 12.63 -30.86 -11.67
C PRO A 94 13.39 -31.79 -12.63
N THR A 95 12.67 -32.71 -13.28
CA THR A 95 13.26 -33.59 -14.31
C THR A 95 13.33 -32.89 -15.66
N LEU A 96 14.55 -32.56 -16.09
CA LEU A 96 14.83 -31.78 -17.31
C LEU A 96 15.64 -32.56 -18.36
N THR A 97 15.53 -33.87 -18.37
CA THR A 97 16.15 -34.72 -19.41
C THR A 97 15.35 -34.64 -20.71
N ASP A 98 16.02 -34.94 -21.83
CA ASP A 98 15.40 -35.09 -23.15
C ASP A 98 14.63 -33.85 -23.63
N LEU A 99 15.13 -32.66 -23.28
CA LEU A 99 14.58 -31.38 -23.72
C LEU A 99 14.57 -31.28 -25.24
N VAL A 100 13.40 -31.00 -25.80
CA VAL A 100 13.21 -30.78 -27.23
C VAL A 100 13.36 -29.28 -27.49
N ASP A 101 12.50 -28.48 -26.89
CA ASP A 101 12.49 -27.03 -27.04
C ASP A 101 11.72 -26.31 -25.92
N ILE A 102 11.73 -24.99 -26.01
CA ILE A 102 11.03 -24.08 -25.10
C ILE A 102 9.93 -23.37 -25.88
N ASP A 103 8.68 -23.53 -25.42
CA ASP A 103 7.51 -22.96 -26.08
C ASP A 103 7.44 -21.44 -25.77
N SER A 104 7.38 -21.09 -24.47
CA SER A 104 7.28 -19.70 -24.01
C SER A 104 7.75 -19.51 -22.57
N VAL A 105 8.09 -18.27 -22.23
CA VAL A 105 8.33 -17.82 -20.85
C VAL A 105 7.44 -16.63 -20.59
N ARG A 106 6.57 -16.75 -19.58
CA ARG A 106 5.54 -15.77 -19.27
C ARG A 106 5.70 -15.29 -17.84
N LEU A 107 5.79 -13.99 -17.65
CA LEU A 107 5.68 -13.35 -16.36
C LEU A 107 4.24 -12.86 -16.17
N TYR A 108 3.67 -13.12 -15.01
CA TYR A 108 2.41 -12.53 -14.59
C TYR A 108 2.55 -11.96 -13.17
N VAL A 109 2.15 -10.71 -12.98
CA VAL A 109 2.08 -10.06 -11.66
C VAL A 109 0.72 -9.37 -11.52
N PRO A 110 -0.14 -9.79 -10.59
CA PRO A 110 -1.46 -9.19 -10.41
C PRO A 110 -1.39 -7.75 -9.86
N TYR A 111 -2.36 -6.94 -10.27
CA TYR A 111 -2.60 -5.62 -9.68
C TYR A 111 -3.44 -5.72 -8.41
N ASN A 112 -3.38 -4.71 -7.55
CA ASN A 112 -4.36 -4.55 -6.48
C ASN A 112 -5.64 -3.88 -7.03
N SER A 113 -6.63 -4.69 -7.39
CA SER A 113 -7.88 -4.21 -8.02
C SER A 113 -9.11 -4.99 -7.55
N THR A 114 -10.27 -4.34 -7.59
CA THR A 114 -11.58 -4.96 -7.33
C THR A 114 -12.44 -4.95 -8.57
N TYR A 115 -13.29 -5.97 -8.71
CA TYR A 115 -14.30 -6.01 -9.77
C TYR A 115 -15.16 -4.74 -9.72
N ASP A 116 -15.41 -4.14 -10.89
CA ASP A 116 -16.25 -2.95 -11.04
C ASP A 116 -17.51 -3.30 -11.83
N LYS A 117 -17.33 -3.64 -13.11
CA LYS A 117 -18.44 -3.93 -14.02
C LYS A 117 -18.05 -4.90 -15.14
N THR A 118 -19.05 -5.37 -15.87
CA THR A 118 -18.85 -6.11 -17.13
C THR A 118 -19.45 -5.29 -18.26
N GLU A 119 -18.67 -5.02 -19.30
CA GLU A 119 -19.09 -4.26 -20.48
C GLU A 119 -18.64 -5.00 -21.75
N ASN A 120 -19.54 -5.23 -22.70
CA ASN A 120 -19.27 -5.97 -23.94
C ASN A 120 -18.60 -7.34 -23.71
N ASN A 121 -19.04 -8.08 -22.68
CA ASN A 121 -18.49 -9.38 -22.28
C ASN A 121 -17.01 -9.33 -21.83
N VAL A 122 -16.53 -8.15 -21.42
CA VAL A 122 -15.21 -7.92 -20.81
C VAL A 122 -15.41 -7.50 -19.35
N ARG A 123 -14.77 -8.22 -18.42
CA ARG A 123 -14.76 -7.86 -17.00
C ARG A 123 -13.75 -6.74 -16.78
N ILE A 124 -14.24 -5.62 -16.27
CA ILE A 124 -13.49 -4.40 -15.98
C ILE A 124 -13.38 -4.29 -14.46
N HIS A 125 -12.17 -4.00 -14.00
CA HIS A 125 -11.88 -3.79 -12.59
C HIS A 125 -11.53 -2.32 -12.33
N LYS A 126 -11.75 -1.88 -11.10
CA LYS A 126 -11.26 -0.60 -10.60
C LYS A 126 -9.91 -0.86 -9.93
N PHE A 127 -8.89 -0.10 -10.31
CA PHE A 127 -7.65 -0.09 -9.53
C PHE A 127 -7.96 0.46 -8.15
N ASN A 128 -7.51 -0.26 -7.11
CA ASN A 128 -7.68 0.25 -5.76
C ASN A 128 -6.88 1.55 -5.61
N GLU A 129 -5.69 1.60 -6.22
CA GLU A 129 -4.73 2.69 -6.05
C GLU A 129 -3.87 2.96 -7.29
N LEU A 130 -4.48 3.56 -8.31
CA LEU A 130 -3.76 4.12 -9.44
C LEU A 130 -3.64 5.64 -9.29
N HIS A 131 -2.44 6.15 -9.52
CA HIS A 131 -2.11 7.56 -9.39
C HIS A 131 -1.46 8.07 -10.67
N GLY A 132 -1.69 9.34 -10.97
CA GLY A 132 -1.28 9.94 -12.25
C GLY A 132 -2.30 9.65 -13.36
N ASP A 133 -1.82 9.56 -14.60
CA ASP A 133 -2.64 9.34 -15.78
C ASP A 133 -2.52 7.87 -16.25
N ALA A 134 -3.62 7.11 -16.14
CA ALA A 134 -3.69 5.70 -16.52
C ALA A 134 -3.35 5.43 -18.00
N ALA A 135 -3.42 6.45 -18.87
CA ALA A 135 -3.04 6.32 -20.27
C ALA A 135 -1.52 6.42 -20.50
N THR A 136 -0.75 6.84 -19.50
CA THR A 136 0.72 7.00 -19.59
C THR A 136 1.39 5.68 -19.96
N LYS A 137 2.29 5.74 -20.93
CA LYS A 137 3.13 4.62 -21.34
C LYS A 137 4.48 4.71 -20.62
N LEU A 138 4.81 3.67 -19.88
CA LEU A 138 6.07 3.53 -19.17
C LEU A 138 7.03 2.68 -20.01
N ASN A 139 8.31 3.02 -19.96
CA ASN A 139 9.39 2.15 -20.41
C ASN A 139 9.73 1.19 -19.27
N LEU A 140 9.44 -0.09 -19.47
CA LEU A 140 9.63 -1.17 -18.51
C LEU A 140 10.75 -2.10 -18.99
N GLN A 141 11.76 -2.31 -18.15
CA GLN A 141 12.89 -3.18 -18.43
C GLN A 141 13.06 -4.21 -17.31
N ILE A 142 13.13 -5.48 -17.70
CA ILE A 142 13.32 -6.61 -16.78
C ILE A 142 14.72 -7.18 -16.99
N TYR A 143 15.47 -7.37 -15.91
CA TYR A 143 16.80 -7.95 -15.93
C TYR A 143 16.92 -9.09 -14.93
N GLU A 144 17.85 -10.04 -15.14
CA GLU A 144 18.29 -10.93 -14.05
C GLU A 144 19.01 -10.07 -13.00
N ASN A 145 18.52 -10.12 -11.77
CA ASN A 145 19.22 -9.54 -10.63
C ASN A 145 20.38 -10.45 -10.25
N GLN A 146 21.61 -9.94 -10.16
CA GLN A 146 22.75 -10.69 -9.62
C GLN A 146 23.16 -10.22 -8.22
N TYR A 147 22.39 -9.36 -7.56
CA TYR A 147 22.60 -9.03 -6.14
C TYR A 147 21.88 -10.04 -5.23
N PHE A 148 22.58 -10.72 -4.33
CA PHE A 148 21.94 -11.71 -3.46
C PHE A 148 21.25 -11.05 -2.26
N LEU A 149 19.91 -11.10 -2.24
CA LEU A 149 19.10 -10.62 -1.12
C LEU A 149 19.12 -11.66 0.03
N ARG A 150 20.05 -11.48 0.97
CA ARG A 150 20.19 -12.29 2.20
C ARG A 150 18.95 -12.16 3.09
N SER A 151 18.61 -13.23 3.80
CA SER A 151 17.57 -13.21 4.84
C SER A 151 18.08 -12.65 6.17
N GLN A 152 19.37 -12.82 6.45
CA GLN A 152 19.99 -12.52 7.74
C GLN A 152 21.34 -11.83 7.56
N GLU A 153 21.71 -11.08 8.58
CA GLU A 153 23.03 -10.49 8.77
C GLU A 153 23.54 -10.75 10.19
N VAL A 154 24.86 -10.62 10.37
CA VAL A 154 25.50 -10.68 11.69
C VAL A 154 25.98 -9.29 12.02
N VAL A 155 25.46 -8.72 13.10
CA VAL A 155 25.87 -7.42 13.67
C VAL A 155 26.18 -7.65 15.13
N ASP A 156 27.34 -7.19 15.60
CA ASP A 156 27.80 -7.34 16.98
C ASP A 156 27.70 -8.79 17.52
N ASN A 157 28.12 -9.76 16.71
CA ASN A 157 28.05 -11.21 16.99
C ASN A 157 26.63 -11.76 17.22
N GLN A 158 25.59 -11.03 16.83
CA GLN A 158 24.20 -11.49 16.88
C GLN A 158 23.63 -11.63 15.47
N THR A 159 22.93 -12.74 15.22
CA THR A 159 22.20 -12.92 13.96
C THR A 159 20.88 -12.15 14.03
N GLN A 160 20.66 -11.27 13.07
CA GLN A 160 19.42 -10.51 12.93
C GLN A 160 18.88 -10.57 11.49
N ALA A 161 17.62 -10.20 11.31
CA ALA A 161 17.03 -10.10 9.97
C ALA A 161 17.71 -8.98 9.17
N GLN A 162 18.00 -9.25 7.90
CA GLN A 162 18.60 -8.27 7.00
C GLN A 162 17.59 -7.17 6.65
N SER A 163 17.96 -5.92 6.91
CA SER A 163 17.23 -4.75 6.41
C SER A 163 17.77 -4.35 5.04
N TYR A 164 16.86 -4.05 4.11
CA TYR A 164 17.18 -3.45 2.81
C TYR A 164 16.43 -2.14 2.66
N PHE A 165 17.11 -1.12 2.14
CA PHE A 165 16.60 0.24 2.05
C PHE A 165 16.16 0.56 0.63
N ASN A 166 15.25 1.52 0.49
CA ASN A 166 14.70 1.96 -0.79
C ASN A 166 15.72 2.70 -1.69
N ASP A 167 16.80 3.27 -1.14
CA ASP A 167 17.86 3.96 -1.89
C ASP A 167 18.86 3.03 -2.61
N MET A 168 18.57 1.73 -2.67
CA MET A 168 19.49 0.73 -3.22
C MET A 168 19.48 0.61 -4.75
N ASP A 169 18.72 1.47 -5.46
CA ASP A 169 18.60 1.45 -6.93
C ASP A 169 19.96 1.34 -7.63
N ALA A 170 20.93 2.20 -7.28
CA ALA A 170 22.25 2.19 -7.91
C ALA A 170 23.02 0.88 -7.68
N THR A 171 22.88 0.27 -6.50
CA THR A 171 23.53 -1.00 -6.16
C THR A 171 22.94 -2.15 -6.96
N ILE A 172 21.60 -2.20 -7.06
CA ILE A 172 20.90 -3.24 -7.81
C ILE A 172 21.13 -3.06 -9.31
N ASP A 173 21.09 -1.83 -9.82
CA ASP A 173 21.29 -1.52 -11.22
C ASP A 173 22.72 -1.84 -11.69
N ALA A 174 23.73 -1.66 -10.82
CA ALA A 174 25.11 -2.06 -11.10
C ALA A 174 25.32 -3.59 -11.09
N ALA A 175 24.49 -4.32 -10.34
CA ALA A 175 24.58 -5.77 -10.19
C ALA A 175 23.68 -6.56 -11.17
N LYS A 176 22.94 -5.89 -12.07
CA LYS A 176 22.06 -6.60 -13.01
C LYS A 176 22.84 -7.28 -14.14
N ALA A 177 22.31 -8.37 -14.67
CA ALA A 177 22.81 -8.93 -15.93
C ALA A 177 22.55 -7.97 -17.10
N PRO A 178 23.42 -7.92 -18.13
CA PRO A 178 23.31 -6.95 -19.22
C PRO A 178 22.16 -7.25 -20.20
N THR A 179 21.64 -8.49 -20.20
CA THR A 179 20.59 -8.92 -21.13
C THR A 179 19.22 -8.44 -20.67
N LEU A 180 18.54 -7.66 -21.50
CA LEU A 180 17.13 -7.32 -21.33
C LEU A 180 16.29 -8.58 -21.50
N LEU A 181 15.44 -8.90 -20.52
CA LEU A 181 14.65 -10.13 -20.53
C LEU A 181 13.30 -9.96 -21.22
N ASN A 182 12.69 -8.77 -21.18
CA ASN A 182 11.41 -8.51 -21.84
C ASN A 182 11.65 -7.88 -23.23
N ASP A 183 12.28 -8.64 -24.12
CA ASP A 183 12.81 -8.17 -25.41
C ASP A 183 11.98 -8.60 -26.63
N ALA A 184 10.78 -9.16 -26.42
CA ALA A 184 9.90 -9.53 -27.52
C ALA A 184 9.52 -8.28 -28.35
N PRO A 185 9.61 -8.33 -29.70
CA PRO A 185 9.25 -7.24 -30.59
C PRO A 185 7.83 -6.73 -30.38
N SER A 186 7.58 -5.45 -30.70
CA SER A 186 6.28 -4.78 -30.48
C SER A 186 5.09 -5.45 -31.17
N ASP A 187 5.33 -6.18 -32.26
CA ASP A 187 4.36 -6.94 -33.05
C ASP A 187 4.25 -8.43 -32.65
N ALA A 188 4.98 -8.86 -31.61
CA ALA A 188 5.02 -10.25 -31.19
C ALA A 188 3.63 -10.74 -30.72
N TYR A 189 3.03 -11.64 -31.51
CA TYR A 189 1.73 -12.26 -31.24
C TYR A 189 1.85 -13.43 -30.26
N ASP A 190 0.89 -13.59 -29.33
CA ASP A 190 0.75 -14.79 -28.47
C ASP A 190 -0.52 -15.55 -28.83
N ALA A 191 -0.37 -16.70 -29.50
CA ALA A 191 -1.51 -17.58 -29.76
C ALA A 191 -2.11 -18.19 -28.48
N GLY A 192 -1.42 -18.11 -27.33
CA GLY A 192 -1.89 -18.62 -26.06
C GLY A 192 -2.56 -17.59 -25.15
N THR A 193 -2.85 -16.38 -25.64
CA THR A 193 -3.67 -15.39 -24.91
C THR A 193 -4.68 -14.71 -25.83
N SER A 194 -5.79 -14.23 -25.25
CA SER A 194 -6.76 -13.39 -25.99
C SER A 194 -6.30 -11.95 -26.21
N VAL A 195 -5.04 -11.61 -25.85
CA VAL A 195 -4.54 -10.23 -25.79
C VAL A 195 -4.04 -9.75 -27.16
N GLY A 196 -3.83 -10.65 -28.12
CA GLY A 196 -3.32 -10.31 -29.44
C GLY A 196 -1.84 -9.91 -29.41
N THR A 197 -1.50 -8.74 -29.92
CA THR A 197 -0.13 -8.21 -29.99
C THR A 197 0.40 -7.86 -28.59
N VAL A 198 1.34 -8.67 -28.08
CA VAL A 198 1.86 -8.56 -26.69
C VAL A 198 3.10 -7.68 -26.61
N GLY A 199 3.76 -7.43 -27.75
CA GLY A 199 4.99 -6.65 -27.81
C GLY A 199 4.88 -5.21 -27.30
N ALA A 200 3.68 -4.61 -27.38
CA ALA A 200 3.45 -3.28 -26.83
C ALA A 200 3.66 -3.22 -25.30
N GLU A 201 3.54 -4.32 -24.57
CA GLU A 201 3.79 -4.34 -23.12
C GLU A 201 5.29 -4.31 -22.78
N ASN A 202 6.17 -4.63 -23.74
CA ASN A 202 7.62 -4.54 -23.56
C ASN A 202 8.21 -3.16 -23.89
N THR A 203 7.57 -2.41 -24.81
CA THR A 203 8.06 -1.09 -25.25
C THR A 203 7.18 0.09 -24.85
N GLN A 204 5.91 -0.16 -24.48
CA GLN A 204 4.90 0.83 -24.13
C GLN A 204 3.99 0.32 -23.00
N PHE A 205 4.59 -0.12 -21.88
CA PHE A 205 3.85 -0.68 -20.75
C PHE A 205 2.80 0.29 -20.20
N TYR A 206 1.62 -0.20 -19.86
CA TYR A 206 0.58 0.56 -19.18
C TYR A 206 -0.33 -0.36 -18.37
N PHE A 207 -0.95 0.17 -17.33
CA PHE A 207 -1.80 -0.61 -16.44
C PHE A 207 -3.17 -0.85 -17.08
N LYS A 208 -3.40 -2.08 -17.58
CA LYS A 208 -4.71 -2.51 -18.09
C LYS A 208 -5.60 -2.99 -16.94
N ASN A 209 -6.85 -2.56 -16.92
CA ASN A 209 -7.82 -2.93 -15.87
C ASN A 209 -8.80 -4.04 -16.28
N THR A 210 -8.53 -4.71 -17.40
CA THR A 210 -9.35 -5.81 -17.91
C THR A 210 -8.70 -7.15 -17.62
N GLU A 211 -9.54 -8.18 -17.46
CA GLU A 211 -9.04 -9.54 -17.33
C GLU A 211 -8.32 -10.02 -18.59
N TYR A 212 -7.29 -10.84 -18.38
CA TYR A 212 -6.58 -11.54 -19.44
C TYR A 212 -7.19 -12.93 -19.57
N LYS A 213 -7.35 -13.44 -20.79
CA LYS A 213 -7.65 -14.87 -20.95
C LYS A 213 -6.42 -15.61 -21.42
N LEU A 214 -6.02 -16.62 -20.66
CA LEU A 214 -4.90 -17.49 -20.96
C LEU A 214 -5.42 -18.84 -21.45
N HIS A 215 -4.88 -19.32 -22.56
CA HIS A 215 -5.06 -20.71 -22.95
C HIS A 215 -4.22 -21.58 -22.02
N LYS A 216 -4.87 -22.51 -21.32
CA LYS A 216 -4.20 -23.58 -20.61
C LYS A 216 -3.74 -24.59 -21.66
N TYR A 217 -2.43 -24.82 -21.70
CA TYR A 217 -1.87 -25.84 -22.57
C TYR A 217 -2.28 -27.21 -22.07
N GLU A 218 -2.80 -28.03 -22.98
CA GLU A 218 -3.16 -29.41 -22.64
C GLU A 218 -1.91 -30.29 -22.63
N THR A 219 -1.85 -31.24 -21.69
CA THR A 219 -0.66 -32.08 -21.52
C THR A 219 -0.60 -33.23 -22.52
N ASP A 220 -1.60 -33.39 -23.40
CA ASP A 220 -1.67 -34.43 -24.42
C ASP A 220 -1.48 -33.81 -25.81
N VAL A 221 -0.68 -34.45 -26.65
CA VAL A 221 -0.27 -33.93 -27.98
C VAL A 221 -1.44 -33.93 -28.97
N ASN A 222 -2.50 -34.70 -28.68
CA ASN A 222 -3.68 -34.86 -29.53
C ASN A 222 -4.89 -34.02 -29.08
N ALA A 223 -4.80 -33.36 -27.93
CA ALA A 223 -5.88 -32.57 -27.39
C ALA A 223 -5.61 -31.10 -27.73
N GLY A 224 -6.53 -30.47 -28.47
CA GLY A 224 -6.38 -29.06 -28.85
C GLY A 224 -6.41 -28.17 -27.61
N ASP A 225 -5.66 -27.08 -27.61
CA ASP A 225 -5.61 -26.11 -26.50
C ASP A 225 -7.02 -25.49 -26.28
N THR A 226 -7.84 -26.10 -25.41
CA THR A 226 -9.29 -25.83 -25.34
C THR A 226 -9.72 -25.02 -24.12
N ASN A 227 -8.91 -24.96 -23.06
CA ASN A 227 -9.34 -24.35 -21.80
C ASN A 227 -8.82 -22.92 -21.64
N VAL A 228 -9.72 -21.95 -21.81
CA VAL A 228 -9.43 -20.53 -21.59
C VAL A 228 -9.74 -20.17 -20.14
N VAL A 229 -8.71 -19.80 -19.38
CA VAL A 229 -8.84 -19.37 -17.98
C VAL A 229 -8.73 -17.85 -17.91
N ALA A 230 -9.72 -17.20 -17.31
CA ALA A 230 -9.67 -15.79 -17.00
C ALA A 230 -8.69 -15.54 -15.84
N GLN A 231 -7.80 -14.57 -16.01
CA GLN A 231 -6.88 -14.09 -15.00
C GLN A 231 -7.25 -12.65 -14.64
N LEU A 232 -7.09 -12.32 -13.36
CA LEU A 232 -7.27 -10.95 -12.88
C LEU A 232 -6.36 -9.96 -13.64
N PRO A 233 -6.71 -8.67 -13.69
CA PRO A 233 -5.84 -7.66 -14.24
C PRO A 233 -4.44 -7.71 -13.62
N GLY A 234 -3.41 -7.64 -14.46
CA GLY A 234 -2.02 -7.73 -14.01
C GLY A 234 -1.05 -7.35 -15.12
N MET A 235 0.22 -7.21 -14.74
CA MET A 235 1.32 -7.09 -15.66
C MET A 235 1.58 -8.47 -16.25
N TYR A 236 1.45 -8.59 -17.56
CA TYR A 236 1.80 -9.78 -18.31
C TYR A 236 2.96 -9.45 -19.23
N LEU A 237 4.05 -10.21 -19.19
CA LEU A 237 5.21 -10.00 -20.07
C LEU A 237 5.69 -11.32 -20.66
N LYS A 238 6.15 -11.26 -21.91
CA LYS A 238 6.94 -12.33 -22.50
C LYS A 238 8.41 -12.10 -22.22
N LEU A 239 9.07 -13.12 -21.68
CA LEU A 239 10.50 -13.06 -21.39
C LEU A 239 11.31 -13.87 -22.41
N ASN A 240 12.60 -13.54 -22.51
CA ASN A 240 13.53 -14.10 -23.47
C ASN A 240 13.66 -15.62 -23.28
N LYS A 241 13.18 -16.38 -24.28
CA LYS A 241 13.17 -17.85 -24.23
C LYS A 241 14.57 -18.45 -24.17
N ALA A 242 15.51 -17.92 -24.97
CA ALA A 242 16.87 -18.44 -25.02
C ALA A 242 17.59 -18.25 -23.67
N TYR A 243 17.37 -17.11 -23.02
CA TYR A 243 17.94 -16.79 -21.72
C TYR A 243 17.49 -17.81 -20.67
N PHE A 244 16.18 -18.03 -20.52
CA PHE A 244 15.64 -18.97 -19.54
C PHE A 244 15.92 -20.44 -19.90
N LYS A 245 16.01 -20.78 -21.19
CA LYS A 245 16.48 -22.11 -21.60
C LYS A 245 17.90 -22.35 -21.08
N ASN A 246 18.81 -21.42 -21.33
CA ASN A 246 20.21 -21.57 -20.94
C ASN A 246 20.40 -21.47 -19.42
N ARG A 247 19.74 -20.50 -18.77
CA ARG A 247 19.93 -20.22 -17.34
C ARG A 247 19.15 -21.18 -16.44
N ILE A 248 17.97 -21.64 -16.84
CA ILE A 248 17.11 -22.48 -15.98
C ILE A 248 17.05 -23.92 -16.49
N LEU A 249 16.57 -24.14 -17.72
CA LEU A 249 16.34 -25.51 -18.21
C LEU A 249 17.64 -26.30 -18.46
N GLN A 250 18.74 -25.60 -18.74
CA GLN A 250 20.08 -26.16 -18.93
C GLN A 250 21.03 -25.77 -17.79
N ALA A 251 20.49 -25.45 -16.61
CA ALA A 251 21.31 -25.14 -15.45
C ALA A 251 22.27 -26.29 -15.10
N PRO A 252 23.48 -26.00 -14.58
CA PRO A 252 24.38 -27.03 -14.09
C PRO A 252 23.72 -27.95 -13.06
N ALA A 253 24.16 -29.22 -13.01
CA ALA A 253 23.61 -30.21 -12.10
C ALA A 253 23.62 -29.71 -10.64
N GLY A 254 22.51 -29.92 -9.93
CA GLY A 254 22.33 -29.49 -8.55
C GLY A 254 21.88 -28.04 -8.35
N MET A 255 21.95 -27.17 -9.35
CA MET A 255 21.55 -25.75 -9.19
C MET A 255 20.06 -25.56 -8.91
N LEU A 256 19.23 -26.55 -9.30
CA LEU A 256 17.79 -26.56 -9.05
C LEU A 256 17.38 -27.52 -7.92
N ALA A 257 18.33 -28.02 -7.13
CA ALA A 257 18.07 -29.06 -6.12
C ALA A 257 17.11 -28.60 -5.01
N ASN A 258 17.20 -27.33 -4.61
CA ASN A 258 16.31 -26.69 -3.64
C ASN A 258 16.41 -25.16 -3.73
N ASN A 259 15.52 -24.45 -3.03
CA ASN A 259 15.48 -22.98 -3.07
C ASN A 259 16.70 -22.28 -2.47
N ASN A 260 17.43 -22.90 -1.53
CA ASN A 260 18.66 -22.30 -0.99
C ASN A 260 19.77 -22.25 -2.05
N VAL A 261 19.93 -23.34 -2.82
CA VAL A 261 20.89 -23.39 -3.93
C VAL A 261 20.41 -22.51 -5.09
N PHE A 262 19.12 -22.61 -5.45
CA PHE A 262 18.56 -21.87 -6.58
C PHE A 262 18.65 -20.36 -6.41
N LYS A 263 18.31 -19.81 -5.23
CA LYS A 263 18.40 -18.37 -4.96
C LYS A 263 19.83 -17.84 -5.03
N ASN A 264 20.83 -18.67 -4.74
CA ASN A 264 22.23 -18.28 -4.90
C ASN A 264 22.66 -18.26 -6.38
N TYR A 265 22.10 -19.15 -7.19
CA TYR A 265 22.40 -19.33 -8.61
C TYR A 265 21.66 -18.35 -9.54
N PHE A 266 20.34 -18.18 -9.35
CA PHE A 266 19.45 -17.30 -10.11
C PHE A 266 18.78 -16.33 -9.14
N ARG A 267 19.53 -15.30 -8.74
CA ARG A 267 19.24 -14.40 -7.59
C ARG A 267 18.00 -13.52 -7.77
N GLY A 268 17.30 -13.64 -8.89
CA GLY A 268 15.96 -13.11 -9.07
C GLY A 268 15.82 -12.17 -10.27
N LEU A 269 14.83 -11.29 -10.20
CA LEU A 269 14.52 -10.32 -11.24
C LEU A 269 14.58 -8.90 -10.70
N TYR A 270 15.07 -7.99 -11.52
CA TYR A 270 15.03 -6.55 -11.32
C TYR A 270 14.07 -5.93 -12.33
N PHE A 271 13.07 -5.21 -11.82
CA PHE A 271 12.06 -4.47 -12.55
C PHE A 271 12.42 -2.99 -12.50
N LYS A 272 12.86 -2.49 -13.65
CA LYS A 272 13.24 -1.09 -13.82
C LYS A 272 12.21 -0.38 -14.67
N VAL A 273 11.70 0.73 -14.17
CA VAL A 273 10.72 1.55 -14.86
C VAL A 273 11.23 2.96 -15.05
N SER A 274 10.84 3.56 -16.17
CA SER A 274 11.05 4.97 -16.43
C SER A 274 9.86 5.53 -17.19
N ASP A 275 9.52 6.77 -16.91
CA ASP A 275 8.56 7.52 -17.71
C ASP A 275 9.35 8.38 -18.69
N PRO A 276 9.24 8.15 -20.01
CA PRO A 276 9.89 9.00 -21.00
C PRO A 276 9.25 10.40 -21.07
N SER A 277 8.06 10.58 -20.48
CA SER A 277 7.39 11.88 -20.38
C SER A 277 7.80 12.63 -19.11
N THR A 278 7.68 13.96 -19.14
CA THR A 278 7.82 14.84 -17.96
C THR A 278 6.47 15.17 -17.31
N ALA A 279 5.40 14.47 -17.69
CA ALA A 279 4.04 14.71 -17.22
C ALA A 279 3.82 14.16 -15.79
N LYS A 280 2.56 13.99 -15.38
CA LYS A 280 2.18 13.46 -14.05
C LYS A 280 2.68 12.02 -13.80
N GLY A 281 3.06 11.29 -14.86
CA GLY A 281 3.39 9.88 -14.79
C GLY A 281 2.20 8.99 -14.44
N VAL A 282 2.48 7.71 -14.20
CA VAL A 282 1.52 6.77 -13.60
C VAL A 282 2.22 5.82 -12.62
N LEU A 283 1.61 5.64 -11.44
CA LEU A 283 2.05 4.71 -10.41
C LEU A 283 0.85 3.88 -9.95
N ASN A 284 1.05 2.59 -9.78
CA ASN A 284 0.02 1.66 -9.32
C ASN A 284 0.57 0.75 -8.22
N MET A 285 -0.34 0.23 -7.40
CA MET A 285 -0.02 -0.72 -6.34
C MET A 285 -0.10 -2.16 -6.86
N MET A 286 1.04 -2.84 -6.84
CA MET A 286 1.24 -4.20 -7.36
C MET A 286 1.19 -5.23 -6.24
N ASN A 287 0.74 -6.45 -6.56
CA ASN A 287 0.90 -7.62 -5.72
C ASN A 287 1.96 -8.56 -6.32
N PHE A 288 3.24 -8.24 -6.07
CA PHE A 288 4.36 -9.08 -6.53
C PHE A 288 4.39 -10.45 -5.87
N THR A 289 3.89 -10.61 -4.64
CA THR A 289 3.86 -11.92 -3.97
C THR A 289 2.93 -12.93 -4.67
N GLY A 290 1.88 -12.44 -5.32
CA GLY A 290 1.01 -13.24 -6.19
C GLY A 290 1.58 -13.49 -7.60
N GLY A 291 2.75 -12.92 -7.90
CA GLY A 291 3.39 -12.99 -9.21
C GLY A 291 4.25 -14.25 -9.40
N ALA A 292 4.44 -14.64 -10.66
CA ALA A 292 5.30 -15.76 -11.04
C ALA A 292 5.79 -15.68 -12.48
N VAL A 293 6.95 -16.30 -12.71
CA VAL A 293 7.42 -16.66 -14.06
C VAL A 293 7.04 -18.11 -14.34
N THR A 294 6.39 -18.36 -15.46
CA THR A 294 6.03 -19.71 -15.92
C THR A 294 6.78 -20.02 -17.22
N ILE A 295 7.56 -21.10 -17.20
CA ILE A 295 8.34 -21.60 -18.31
C ILE A 295 7.60 -22.82 -18.88
N TYR A 296 7.17 -22.73 -20.14
CA TYR A 296 6.56 -23.82 -20.87
C TYR A 296 7.60 -24.44 -21.81
N TYR A 297 7.79 -25.75 -21.72
CA TYR A 297 8.82 -26.48 -22.47
C TYR A 297 8.34 -27.87 -22.87
N ARG A 298 9.01 -28.46 -23.85
CA ARG A 298 8.75 -29.84 -24.27
C ARG A 298 9.95 -30.73 -23.98
N ARG A 299 9.66 -31.93 -23.51
CA ARG A 299 10.63 -33.02 -23.43
C ARG A 299 10.05 -34.28 -24.05
N ASN A 300 10.92 -35.13 -24.56
CA ASN A 300 10.53 -36.45 -24.99
C ASN A 300 10.19 -37.30 -23.77
N ILE A 301 9.07 -38.01 -23.83
CA ILE A 301 8.73 -39.06 -22.87
C ILE A 301 8.47 -40.35 -23.62
N THR A 302 8.91 -41.47 -23.05
CA THR A 302 8.58 -42.80 -23.54
C THR A 302 7.31 -43.27 -22.84
N VAL A 303 6.28 -43.55 -23.63
CA VAL A 303 5.01 -44.10 -23.15
C VAL A 303 4.89 -45.53 -23.64
N THR A 304 4.72 -46.47 -22.72
CA THR A 304 4.47 -47.87 -23.04
C THR A 304 2.97 -48.12 -23.04
N ASN A 305 2.45 -48.60 -24.17
CA ASN A 305 1.06 -49.04 -24.25
C ASN A 305 0.87 -50.29 -23.40
N THR A 306 0.05 -50.21 -22.36
CA THR A 306 -0.18 -51.30 -21.40
C THR A 306 -0.88 -52.52 -22.01
N THR A 307 -1.52 -52.36 -23.17
CA THR A 307 -2.24 -53.43 -23.88
C THR A 307 -1.38 -54.10 -24.96
N THR A 308 -0.54 -53.34 -25.68
CA THR A 308 0.29 -53.88 -26.77
C THR A 308 1.76 -54.10 -26.41
N GLY A 309 2.23 -53.56 -25.27
CA GLY A 309 3.63 -53.60 -24.86
C GLY A 309 4.57 -52.72 -25.69
N VAL A 310 4.08 -52.04 -26.72
CA VAL A 310 4.88 -51.17 -27.59
C VAL A 310 5.16 -49.85 -26.88
N SER A 311 6.43 -49.46 -26.86
CA SER A 311 6.87 -48.17 -26.33
C SER A 311 7.07 -47.17 -27.45
N GLU A 312 6.58 -45.95 -27.26
CA GLU A 312 6.72 -44.86 -28.23
C GLU A 312 7.27 -43.62 -27.52
N THR A 313 8.24 -42.97 -28.15
CA THR A 313 8.80 -41.71 -27.65
C THR A 313 8.11 -40.54 -28.35
N LYS A 314 7.47 -39.67 -27.57
CA LYS A 314 6.75 -38.50 -28.08
C LYS A 314 7.10 -37.25 -27.28
N PRO A 315 7.16 -36.07 -27.92
CA PRO A 315 7.34 -34.81 -27.22
C PRO A 315 6.07 -34.50 -26.42
N ARG A 316 6.21 -34.20 -25.13
CA ARG A 316 5.12 -33.75 -24.25
C ARG A 316 5.46 -32.39 -23.64
N ARG A 317 4.44 -31.55 -23.48
CA ARG A 317 4.54 -30.23 -22.84
C ARG A 317 4.56 -30.35 -21.33
N PHE A 318 5.38 -29.52 -20.70
CA PHE A 318 5.52 -29.39 -19.26
C PHE A 318 5.59 -27.90 -18.90
N GLU A 319 5.27 -27.61 -17.65
CA GLU A 319 5.41 -26.27 -17.07
C GLU A 319 6.37 -26.32 -15.88
N MET A 320 7.14 -25.24 -15.73
CA MET A 320 7.92 -24.95 -14.54
C MET A 320 7.55 -23.55 -14.07
N LYS A 321 7.15 -23.44 -12.80
CA LYS A 321 6.79 -22.16 -12.19
C LYS A 321 7.88 -21.70 -11.22
N LEU A 322 8.23 -20.43 -11.33
CA LEU A 322 9.12 -19.71 -10.43
C LEU A 322 8.30 -18.63 -9.71
N ASN A 323 8.08 -18.79 -8.42
CA ASN A 323 7.29 -17.87 -7.59
C ASN A 323 8.13 -16.66 -7.17
N MET A 324 7.48 -15.51 -6.95
CA MET A 324 8.12 -14.26 -6.52
C MET A 324 8.00 -14.05 -5.00
N THR A 325 8.09 -15.14 -4.23
CA THR A 325 7.91 -15.21 -2.76
C THR A 325 9.20 -15.08 -1.97
N GLY A 326 10.36 -14.97 -2.65
CA GLY A 326 11.64 -14.76 -2.00
C GLY A 326 11.80 -13.34 -1.42
N ASN A 327 13.00 -13.03 -0.93
CA ASN A 327 13.28 -11.68 -0.43
C ASN A 327 13.13 -10.67 -1.57
N SER A 328 12.53 -9.53 -1.26
CA SER A 328 12.26 -8.46 -2.21
C SER A 328 12.46 -7.10 -1.57
N VAL A 329 12.71 -6.09 -2.41
CA VAL A 329 12.91 -4.70 -1.99
C VAL A 329 12.16 -3.79 -2.96
N THR A 330 11.36 -2.89 -2.41
CA THR A 330 10.81 -1.76 -3.16
C THR A 330 11.86 -0.67 -3.21
N LEU A 331 12.24 -0.26 -4.42
CA LEU A 331 13.27 0.74 -4.65
C LEU A 331 12.58 2.04 -5.05
N LEU A 332 12.76 3.09 -4.26
CA LEU A 332 12.01 4.33 -4.38
C LEU A 332 13.00 5.47 -4.54
N ASN A 333 13.18 5.92 -5.78
CA ASN A 333 14.03 7.06 -6.07
C ASN A 333 13.18 8.35 -6.05
N TYR A 334 13.57 9.28 -5.18
CA TYR A 334 12.92 10.56 -4.99
C TYR A 334 13.75 11.68 -5.61
N ASP A 335 13.29 12.16 -6.77
CA ASP A 335 13.83 13.37 -7.37
C ASP A 335 13.11 14.59 -6.75
N ASN A 336 13.88 15.48 -6.11
CA ASN A 336 13.42 16.66 -5.37
C ASN A 336 12.59 16.31 -4.12
N PRO A 337 13.23 15.96 -2.98
CA PRO A 337 12.54 15.69 -1.73
C PRO A 337 11.69 16.90 -1.27
N PRO A 338 10.68 16.68 -0.40
CA PRO A 338 9.78 17.75 0.02
C PRO A 338 10.53 18.88 0.73
N THR A 339 10.25 20.12 0.33
CA THR A 339 10.75 21.31 1.01
C THR A 339 10.04 21.48 2.34
N LEU A 340 10.80 21.43 3.44
CA LEU A 340 10.27 21.74 4.76
C LEU A 340 10.02 23.25 4.88
N VAL A 341 8.81 23.62 5.28
CA VAL A 341 8.37 25.02 5.41
C VAL A 341 8.12 25.37 6.88
N PRO A 342 8.53 26.55 7.37
CA PRO A 342 8.23 27.01 8.72
C PRO A 342 6.71 27.10 8.99
N ASN A 343 6.30 26.96 10.25
CA ASN A 343 4.91 27.11 10.72
C ASN A 343 3.86 26.22 10.02
N ARG A 344 4.34 25.19 9.33
CA ARG A 344 3.57 24.17 8.63
C ARG A 344 4.10 22.81 9.02
N ILE A 345 3.25 21.79 8.89
CA ILE A 345 3.61 20.40 9.04
C ILE A 345 3.60 19.77 7.65
N VAL A 346 4.73 19.21 7.22
CA VAL A 346 4.89 18.59 5.90
C VAL A 346 5.08 17.10 6.10
N ILE A 347 4.15 16.30 5.59
CA ILE A 347 4.17 14.84 5.74
C ILE A 347 4.24 14.22 4.37
N LYS A 348 5.15 13.26 4.17
CA LYS A 348 5.27 12.50 2.93
C LYS A 348 5.85 11.10 3.21
N GLY A 349 5.20 10.07 2.67
CA GLY A 349 5.68 8.68 2.77
C GLY A 349 7.00 8.43 2.02
N GLY A 350 7.69 7.33 2.38
CA GLY A 350 9.01 6.94 1.85
C GLY A 350 10.15 7.83 2.35
N GLU A 351 11.04 8.29 1.45
CA GLU A 351 12.12 9.28 1.77
C GLU A 351 11.59 10.72 1.83
N GLY A 352 10.35 10.88 2.27
CA GLY A 352 9.72 12.17 2.44
C GLY A 352 10.02 12.79 3.80
N SER A 353 8.97 12.97 4.58
CA SER A 353 9.05 13.65 5.86
C SER A 353 7.97 13.18 6.83
N ILE A 354 8.30 13.28 8.11
CA ILE A 354 7.39 13.11 9.23
C ILE A 354 7.37 14.38 10.08
N ALA A 355 6.40 14.51 10.96
CA ALA A 355 6.42 15.51 12.01
C ALA A 355 6.56 14.86 13.39
N ALA A 356 7.32 15.52 14.25
CA ALA A 356 7.35 15.26 15.68
C ALA A 356 6.48 16.31 16.38
N VAL A 357 5.54 15.86 17.20
CA VAL A 357 4.62 16.70 17.96
C VAL A 357 4.80 16.39 19.44
N ASP A 358 5.08 17.43 20.21
CA ASP A 358 5.06 17.40 21.66
C ASP A 358 3.80 18.13 22.13
N ILE A 359 3.06 17.51 23.05
CA ILE A 359 1.86 18.08 23.66
C ILE A 359 2.02 18.14 25.17
N ILE A 360 1.20 18.98 25.82
CA ILE A 360 1.06 19.10 27.28
C ILE A 360 2.41 19.27 27.95
N SER A 361 2.75 20.52 28.29
CA SER A 361 3.96 20.82 29.03
C SER A 361 3.96 20.13 30.41
N GLN A 362 5.15 20.00 31.00
CA GLN A 362 5.29 19.44 32.35
C GLN A 362 4.44 20.22 33.37
N LEU A 363 4.42 21.55 33.26
CA LEU A 363 3.63 22.42 34.13
C LEU A 363 2.12 22.19 33.97
N GLU A 364 1.63 22.10 32.74
CA GLU A 364 0.21 21.82 32.51
C GLU A 364 -0.19 20.44 33.03
N ARG A 365 0.67 19.43 32.87
CA ARG A 365 0.43 18.09 33.41
C ARG A 365 0.30 18.13 34.94
N GLU A 366 1.23 18.81 35.62
CA GLU A 366 1.20 18.99 37.07
C GLU A 366 -0.08 19.70 37.53
N GLN A 367 -0.53 20.72 36.78
CA GLN A 367 -1.81 21.39 37.04
C GLN A 367 -3.00 20.45 36.85
N MET A 368 -3.04 19.68 35.76
CA MET A 368 -4.12 18.72 35.50
C MET A 368 -4.24 17.67 36.60
N VAL A 369 -3.11 17.20 37.14
CA VAL A 369 -3.08 16.24 38.27
C VAL A 369 -3.50 16.92 39.56
N ALA A 370 -2.99 18.13 39.85
CA ALA A 370 -3.33 18.87 41.07
C ALA A 370 -4.81 19.27 41.13
N GLU A 371 -5.43 19.53 39.98
CA GLU A 371 -6.85 19.85 39.85
C GLU A 371 -7.73 18.60 39.62
N ASP A 372 -7.16 17.40 39.72
CA ASP A 372 -7.84 16.10 39.59
C ASP A 372 -8.72 15.98 38.33
N TRP A 373 -8.15 16.36 37.18
CA TRP A 373 -8.89 16.35 35.92
C TRP A 373 -9.30 14.95 35.50
N MET A 374 -10.58 14.76 35.23
CA MET A 374 -11.11 13.57 34.59
C MET A 374 -11.26 13.81 33.08
N ILE A 375 -10.38 13.19 32.28
CA ILE A 375 -10.37 13.38 30.82
C ILE A 375 -11.49 12.57 30.18
N ASN A 376 -12.44 13.26 29.54
CA ASN A 376 -13.56 12.66 28.81
C ASN A 376 -13.16 12.35 27.36
N GLU A 377 -12.53 13.32 26.70
CA GLU A 377 -12.05 13.19 25.33
C GLU A 377 -10.85 14.11 25.09
N ALA A 378 -9.89 13.63 24.30
CA ALA A 378 -8.80 14.45 23.80
C ALA A 378 -8.52 14.14 22.32
N ASN A 379 -8.37 15.17 21.51
CA ASN A 379 -8.09 15.05 20.07
C ASN A 379 -7.06 16.06 19.59
N LEU A 380 -6.28 15.64 18.58
CA LEU A 380 -5.51 16.53 17.74
C LEU A 380 -6.23 16.70 16.40
N THR A 381 -6.41 17.95 15.97
CA THR A 381 -6.98 18.26 14.66
C THR A 381 -5.95 18.97 13.80
N PHE A 382 -5.63 18.36 12.66
CA PHE A 382 -4.69 18.90 11.67
C PHE A 382 -5.47 19.40 10.46
N HIS A 383 -5.43 20.70 10.20
CA HIS A 383 -6.07 21.29 9.01
C HIS A 383 -5.12 21.28 7.83
N VAL A 384 -5.64 20.97 6.65
CA VAL A 384 -4.89 21.02 5.39
C VAL A 384 -4.68 22.47 4.96
N ASP A 385 -3.46 22.82 4.56
CA ASP A 385 -3.21 24.09 3.88
C ASP A 385 -3.70 23.97 2.44
N GLU A 386 -4.95 24.38 2.20
CA GLU A 386 -5.61 24.26 0.90
C GLU A 386 -4.90 25.06 -0.20
N VAL A 387 -4.22 26.15 0.15
CA VAL A 387 -3.47 26.97 -0.81
C VAL A 387 -2.21 26.23 -1.24
N ALA A 388 -1.45 25.71 -0.28
CA ALA A 388 -0.23 24.94 -0.54
C ALA A 388 -0.53 23.59 -1.22
N MET A 389 -1.73 23.04 -1.00
CA MET A 389 -2.21 21.77 -1.58
C MET A 389 -3.05 21.95 -2.85
N ALA A 390 -3.18 23.16 -3.39
CA ALA A 390 -4.02 23.44 -4.55
C ALA A 390 -3.66 22.54 -5.76
N GLY A 391 -4.65 21.78 -6.25
CA GLY A 391 -4.52 20.87 -7.39
C GLY A 391 -3.73 19.59 -7.12
N ARG A 392 -3.38 19.29 -5.86
CA ARG A 392 -2.62 18.11 -5.44
C ARG A 392 -3.52 17.09 -4.76
N LYS A 393 -3.11 15.81 -4.85
CA LYS A 393 -3.72 14.76 -4.04
C LYS A 393 -3.14 14.79 -2.63
N ARG A 394 -3.84 14.15 -1.71
CA ARG A 394 -3.46 14.05 -0.30
C ARG A 394 -3.72 12.64 0.20
N PRO A 395 -3.04 12.21 1.28
CA PRO A 395 -3.37 10.95 1.95
C PRO A 395 -4.84 10.94 2.38
N ASP A 396 -5.49 9.79 2.27
CA ASP A 396 -6.81 9.61 2.89
C ASP A 396 -6.68 9.50 4.42
N ARG A 397 -5.46 9.28 4.93
CA ARG A 397 -5.20 9.07 6.34
C ARG A 397 -3.82 9.54 6.80
N ILE A 398 -3.79 10.19 7.96
CA ILE A 398 -2.57 10.38 8.77
C ILE A 398 -2.60 9.44 9.98
N TYR A 399 -1.43 9.17 10.52
CA TYR A 399 -1.24 8.27 11.65
C TYR A 399 -0.34 8.91 12.69
N LEU A 400 -0.80 8.91 13.94
CA LEU A 400 0.02 9.26 15.08
C LEU A 400 0.56 8.00 15.75
N TYR A 401 1.79 8.05 16.22
CA TYR A 401 2.45 6.93 16.89
C TYR A 401 3.37 7.43 18.00
N ASP A 402 3.69 6.55 18.94
CA ASP A 402 4.70 6.78 19.96
C ASP A 402 6.09 6.69 19.31
N MET A 403 6.68 7.84 19.02
CA MET A 403 8.00 7.95 18.42
C MET A 403 9.09 7.56 19.42
N THR A 404 8.88 7.85 20.71
CA THR A 404 9.79 7.50 21.82
C THR A 404 10.04 6.00 21.92
N HIS A 405 8.99 5.20 21.86
CA HIS A 405 9.09 3.75 22.02
C HIS A 405 8.94 2.97 20.71
N ASN A 406 8.75 3.64 19.57
CA ASN A 406 8.54 3.05 18.25
C ASN A 406 7.37 2.06 18.23
N GLN A 407 6.18 2.52 18.64
CA GLN A 407 4.98 1.69 18.72
C GLN A 407 3.72 2.52 18.44
N PRO A 408 2.56 1.88 18.19
CA PRO A 408 1.28 2.60 18.17
C PRO A 408 0.99 3.33 19.48
N LEU A 409 0.34 4.49 19.39
CA LEU A 409 -0.22 5.14 20.59
C LEU A 409 -1.27 4.22 21.23
N VAL A 410 -1.45 4.33 22.54
CA VAL A 410 -2.38 3.47 23.29
C VAL A 410 -3.81 3.51 22.72
N ASP A 411 -4.29 4.67 22.25
CA ASP A 411 -5.61 4.83 21.62
C ASP A 411 -5.82 3.94 20.39
N TYR A 412 -4.78 3.66 19.61
CA TYR A 412 -4.86 2.73 18.47
C TYR A 412 -5.27 1.33 18.91
N SER A 413 -4.73 0.87 20.04
CA SER A 413 -4.93 -0.50 20.54
C SER A 413 -6.32 -0.69 21.14
N PHE A 414 -6.89 0.36 21.74
CA PHE A 414 -8.25 0.35 22.32
C PHE A 414 -9.36 0.40 21.26
N ASP A 415 -9.08 0.88 20.06
CA ASP A 415 -10.06 0.90 18.99
C ASP A 415 -10.18 -0.48 18.34
N THR A 416 -11.32 -1.16 18.51
CA THR A 416 -11.60 -2.46 17.87
C THR A 416 -12.54 -2.35 16.66
N SER A 417 -12.81 -1.15 16.17
CA SER A 417 -13.72 -0.94 15.05
C SER A 417 -13.16 -1.49 13.74
N THR A 418 -14.05 -2.10 12.96
CA THR A 418 -13.74 -2.78 11.69
C THR A 418 -14.44 -2.09 10.51
N ASP A 419 -13.97 -2.38 9.30
CA ASP A 419 -14.54 -1.94 8.03
C ASP A 419 -14.25 -2.99 6.95
N SER A 420 -15.05 -3.01 5.89
CA SER A 420 -14.80 -3.89 4.74
C SER A 420 -13.61 -3.43 3.90
N ASP A 421 -13.30 -2.13 3.92
CA ASP A 421 -12.06 -1.56 3.44
C ASP A 421 -11.02 -1.58 4.58
N PRO A 422 -9.97 -2.42 4.49
CA PRO A 422 -8.94 -2.52 5.53
C PRO A 422 -8.24 -1.20 5.85
N LYS A 423 -8.32 -0.18 4.98
CA LYS A 423 -7.75 1.15 5.23
C LYS A 423 -8.57 2.00 6.18
N LYS A 424 -9.86 1.69 6.31
CA LYS A 424 -10.85 2.44 7.10
C LYS A 424 -11.23 1.76 8.41
N ILE A 425 -10.55 0.67 8.78
CA ILE A 425 -10.63 0.11 10.14
C ILE A 425 -10.12 1.13 11.17
N LYS A 426 -10.28 0.87 12.47
CA LYS A 426 -9.83 1.78 13.53
C LYS A 426 -10.46 3.19 13.39
N LYS A 427 -11.77 3.27 13.19
CA LYS A 427 -12.54 4.50 12.98
C LYS A 427 -12.59 5.42 14.19
N ILE A 428 -12.52 4.88 15.42
CA ILE A 428 -12.58 5.66 16.67
C ILE A 428 -11.25 6.39 16.92
N TYR A 429 -10.13 5.73 16.66
CA TYR A 429 -8.80 6.35 16.66
C TYR A 429 -8.71 7.39 15.55
N SER A 430 -9.33 7.10 14.39
CA SER A 430 -9.47 8.00 13.25
C SER A 430 -8.12 8.40 12.63
N GLY A 431 -7.94 9.67 12.25
CA GLY A 431 -6.91 10.13 11.32
C GLY A 431 -7.31 10.02 9.86
N LEU A 432 -8.55 9.61 9.58
CA LEU A 432 -9.13 9.70 8.25
C LEU A 432 -9.35 11.18 7.89
N ILE A 433 -9.22 11.49 6.61
CA ILE A 433 -9.55 12.80 6.11
C ILE A 433 -11.05 13.06 6.21
N ASP A 434 -11.40 14.27 6.64
CA ASP A 434 -12.76 14.78 6.70
C ASP A 434 -12.80 16.21 6.14
N SER A 435 -14.00 16.75 5.95
CA SER A 435 -14.21 18.09 5.43
C SER A 435 -15.36 18.80 6.12
N SER A 436 -15.19 20.08 6.38
CA SER A 436 -16.26 20.97 6.81
C SER A 436 -16.48 22.08 5.78
N LYS A 437 -17.72 22.58 5.68
CA LYS A 437 -18.05 23.67 4.77
C LYS A 437 -18.05 24.98 5.52
N VAL A 438 -17.06 25.84 5.25
CA VAL A 438 -16.94 27.17 5.85
C VAL A 438 -17.17 28.21 4.75
N ASN A 439 -18.19 29.06 4.90
CA ASN A 439 -18.56 30.07 3.90
C ASN A 439 -18.73 29.52 2.47
N GLY A 440 -19.25 28.30 2.34
CA GLY A 440 -19.45 27.67 1.03
C GLY A 440 -18.25 26.86 0.51
N ILE A 441 -17.07 26.98 1.15
CA ILE A 441 -15.82 26.35 0.73
C ILE A 441 -15.55 25.13 1.61
N TYR A 442 -15.16 24.01 0.99
CA TYR A 442 -14.71 22.83 1.74
C TYR A 442 -13.31 23.06 2.31
N LYS A 443 -13.18 22.94 3.63
CA LYS A 443 -11.91 22.87 4.36
C LYS A 443 -11.68 21.45 4.84
N PHE A 444 -10.53 20.89 4.53
CA PHE A 444 -10.22 19.50 4.89
C PHE A 444 -9.33 19.43 6.13
N PHE A 445 -9.54 18.39 6.93
CA PHE A 445 -8.80 18.19 8.17
C PHE A 445 -8.69 16.69 8.51
N TYR A 446 -7.77 16.38 9.41
CA TYR A 446 -7.64 15.06 10.03
C TYR A 446 -7.80 15.21 11.53
N LYS A 447 -8.75 14.50 12.13
CA LYS A 447 -8.96 14.46 13.58
C LYS A 447 -8.51 13.11 14.11
N VAL A 448 -7.64 13.09 15.13
CA VAL A 448 -7.14 11.86 15.75
C VAL A 448 -7.36 11.89 17.24
N ARG A 449 -7.94 10.80 17.74
CA ARG A 449 -8.24 10.62 19.16
C ARG A 449 -7.01 10.14 19.92
N ILE A 450 -6.67 10.85 20.99
CA ILE A 450 -5.54 10.54 21.88
C ILE A 450 -5.96 10.58 23.36
N THR A 451 -7.22 10.22 23.62
CA THR A 451 -7.86 10.32 24.93
C THR A 451 -7.17 9.44 25.97
N ASN A 452 -6.89 8.18 25.63
CA ASN A 452 -6.27 7.23 26.55
C ASN A 452 -4.81 7.58 26.80
N TYR A 453 -4.11 8.14 25.80
CA TYR A 453 -2.79 8.69 26.02
C TYR A 453 -2.81 9.83 27.04
N VAL A 454 -3.68 10.83 26.86
CA VAL A 454 -3.79 11.97 27.80
C VAL A 454 -4.20 11.51 29.21
N ARG A 455 -5.10 10.51 29.33
CA ARG A 455 -5.42 9.87 30.63
C ARG A 455 -4.19 9.24 31.26
N SER A 456 -3.39 8.49 30.49
CA SER A 456 -2.19 7.84 31.02
C SER A 456 -1.15 8.85 31.52
N LEU A 457 -1.09 10.05 30.93
CA LEU A 457 -0.17 11.11 31.36
C LEU A 457 -0.48 11.68 32.74
N ILE A 458 -1.73 11.63 33.19
CA ILE A 458 -2.16 12.17 34.48
C ILE A 458 -2.51 11.09 35.51
N ALA A 459 -2.46 9.81 35.11
CA ALA A 459 -2.78 8.70 35.99
C ALA A 459 -1.75 8.53 37.12
N GLU A 460 -0.47 8.77 36.83
CA GLU A 460 0.63 8.62 37.79
C GLU A 460 1.59 9.82 37.73
N PRO A 461 2.15 10.28 38.86
CA PRO A 461 3.12 11.39 38.89
C PRO A 461 4.37 11.16 38.02
N ASP A 462 4.74 9.90 37.81
CA ASP A 462 5.95 9.50 37.07
C ASP A 462 5.66 9.08 35.61
N SER A 463 4.45 9.34 35.09
CA SER A 463 4.10 9.01 33.70
C SER A 463 5.02 9.70 32.69
N THR A 464 5.69 8.89 31.87
CA THR A 464 6.61 9.36 30.83
C THR A 464 5.85 9.99 29.68
N ARG A 465 6.14 11.26 29.39
CA ARG A 465 5.69 11.94 28.17
C ARG A 465 6.39 11.31 26.96
N VAL A 466 5.61 10.93 25.96
CA VAL A 466 6.14 10.44 24.69
C VAL A 466 6.04 11.52 23.62
N ARG A 467 7.02 11.52 22.72
CA ARG A 467 6.97 12.33 21.51
C ARG A 467 6.07 11.63 20.50
N ILE A 468 5.13 12.37 19.94
CA ILE A 468 4.18 11.84 18.98
C ILE A 468 4.72 12.03 17.56
N GLY A 469 4.94 10.94 16.83
CA GLY A 469 5.27 10.99 15.41
C GLY A 469 4.00 11.08 14.57
N VAL A 470 4.02 11.87 13.49
CA VAL A 470 2.92 11.99 12.52
C VAL A 470 3.40 11.61 11.13
N SER A 471 2.71 10.66 10.50
CA SER A 471 3.06 10.12 9.17
C SER A 471 1.82 9.86 8.31
N ALA A 472 1.97 9.87 6.99
CA ALA A 472 0.94 9.37 6.07
C ALA A 472 0.91 7.84 6.12
N LEU A 473 -0.26 7.21 6.02
CA LEU A 473 -0.39 5.77 6.20
C LEU A 473 -1.29 5.14 5.14
N GLU A 474 -0.82 4.04 4.55
CA GLU A 474 -1.55 3.31 3.50
C GLU A 474 -2.56 2.31 4.06
N ASN A 475 -2.17 1.57 5.10
CA ASN A 475 -2.96 0.54 5.75
C ASN A 475 -2.72 0.60 7.25
N ILE A 476 -3.74 1.02 8.00
CA ILE A 476 -3.66 1.14 9.46
C ILE A 476 -3.61 -0.22 10.18
N GLY A 477 -3.94 -1.31 9.51
CA GLY A 477 -3.75 -2.66 10.05
C GLY A 477 -2.28 -3.07 10.16
N GLU A 478 -1.38 -2.44 9.41
CA GLU A 478 0.07 -2.69 9.46
C GLU A 478 0.74 -1.68 10.40
N SER A 479 0.73 -2.03 11.70
CA SER A 479 1.27 -1.21 12.79
C SER A 479 2.74 -1.46 13.09
N SER A 480 3.40 -2.37 12.36
CA SER A 480 4.82 -2.62 12.56
C SER A 480 5.67 -1.41 12.17
N MET A 481 6.84 -1.31 12.79
CA MET A 481 7.80 -0.22 12.55
C MET A 481 9.03 -0.75 11.83
N VAL A 482 9.54 0.01 10.87
CA VAL A 482 10.71 -0.34 10.06
C VAL A 482 11.83 0.67 10.23
N LYS A 483 13.07 0.24 10.00
CA LYS A 483 14.25 1.06 10.25
C LYS A 483 14.38 2.22 9.26
N THR A 484 14.84 3.37 9.72
CA THR A 484 15.47 4.39 8.87
C THR A 484 16.96 4.03 8.71
N LYS A 485 17.56 4.36 7.57
CA LYS A 485 18.98 4.09 7.31
C LYS A 485 19.87 4.97 8.19
N ASN A 486 19.50 6.24 8.29
CA ASN A 486 20.09 7.21 9.19
C ASN A 486 19.07 7.57 10.28
N PRO A 487 19.47 7.72 11.55
CA PRO A 487 18.56 8.18 12.59
C PRO A 487 18.05 9.60 12.32
N ILE A 488 16.77 9.81 12.59
CA ILE A 488 16.09 11.10 12.59
C ILE A 488 16.43 11.80 13.91
N VAL A 489 17.09 12.96 13.82
CA VAL A 489 17.55 13.72 15.00
C VAL A 489 16.55 14.83 15.29
N VAL A 490 15.86 14.73 16.43
CA VAL A 490 14.85 15.72 16.86
C VAL A 490 15.36 16.52 18.05
N PRO A 491 15.32 17.86 18.01
CA PRO A 491 15.70 18.69 19.15
C PRO A 491 14.68 18.60 20.29
N ASN A 492 15.18 18.69 21.51
CA ASN A 492 14.39 18.74 22.74
C ASN A 492 14.31 20.18 23.25
N ALA A 493 13.35 20.45 24.13
CA ALA A 493 13.15 21.78 24.70
C ALA A 493 14.33 22.26 25.56
N ASP A 494 15.15 21.35 26.10
CA ASP A 494 16.34 21.63 26.89
C ASP A 494 17.62 21.87 26.04
N GLY A 495 17.48 21.88 24.70
CA GLY A 495 18.59 22.05 23.77
C GLY A 495 19.36 20.76 23.46
N THR A 496 19.01 19.62 24.07
CA THR A 496 19.55 18.31 23.68
C THR A 496 18.87 17.78 22.43
N THR A 497 19.35 16.65 21.90
CA THR A 497 18.70 15.97 20.76
C THR A 497 18.44 14.50 21.08
N THR A 498 17.34 13.98 20.54
CA THR A 498 17.00 12.55 20.60
C THR A 498 16.99 11.99 19.19
N SER A 499 17.63 10.84 19.00
CA SER A 499 17.67 10.13 17.72
C SER A 499 16.63 9.01 17.66
N TYR A 500 15.89 8.97 16.56
CA TYR A 500 14.84 8.00 16.30
C TYR A 500 15.16 7.24 15.02
N ASN A 501 15.09 5.92 15.03
CA ASN A 501 15.58 5.10 13.93
C ASN A 501 14.49 4.24 13.29
N LYS A 502 13.21 4.53 13.55
CA LYS A 502 12.10 3.80 12.93
C LYS A 502 10.95 4.71 12.54
N VAL A 503 10.21 4.25 11.54
CA VAL A 503 8.95 4.84 11.06
C VAL A 503 7.92 3.73 10.84
N PRO A 504 6.61 4.06 10.79
CA PRO A 504 5.58 3.07 10.47
C PRO A 504 5.83 2.38 9.12
N LYS A 505 5.75 1.04 9.09
CA LYS A 505 6.02 0.26 7.88
C LYS A 505 5.15 0.69 6.70
N SER A 506 3.88 0.94 6.99
CA SER A 506 2.91 1.32 5.96
C SER A 506 3.08 2.75 5.45
N SER A 507 3.87 3.62 6.11
CA SER A 507 4.17 4.96 5.58
C SER A 507 5.24 4.92 4.49
N VAL A 508 6.06 3.86 4.42
CA VAL A 508 7.16 3.74 3.44
C VAL A 508 6.66 3.73 2.00
N ILE A 509 5.50 3.11 1.76
CA ILE A 509 4.95 2.93 0.41
C ILE A 509 3.93 4.01 0.01
N HIS A 510 3.60 4.94 0.92
CA HIS A 510 2.55 5.91 0.67
C HIS A 510 2.99 6.98 -0.36
N PRO A 511 2.29 7.11 -1.49
CA PRO A 511 2.76 7.92 -2.62
C PRO A 511 2.51 9.41 -2.44
N PHE A 512 1.50 9.82 -1.66
CA PHE A 512 1.16 11.24 -1.50
C PHE A 512 1.79 11.89 -0.28
N GLY A 513 1.97 13.20 -0.38
CA GLY A 513 2.24 14.07 0.76
C GLY A 513 1.07 15.01 1.09
N VAL A 514 1.15 15.65 2.25
CA VAL A 514 0.22 16.71 2.67
C VAL A 514 0.96 17.80 3.43
N ILE A 515 0.56 19.05 3.19
CA ILE A 515 0.96 20.22 3.96
C ILE A 515 -0.20 20.59 4.87
N LEU A 516 0.07 20.66 6.16
CA LEU A 516 -0.87 20.94 7.23
C LEU A 516 -0.46 22.24 7.94
N HIS A 517 -1.42 22.94 8.52
CA HIS A 517 -1.13 24.07 9.38
C HIS A 517 -0.45 23.60 10.67
N GLY A 518 0.68 24.24 11.02
CA GLY A 518 1.39 23.99 12.28
C GLY A 518 0.77 24.75 13.47
N PRO A 519 1.31 24.57 14.68
CA PRO A 519 0.84 25.27 15.88
C PRO A 519 1.04 26.79 15.78
N GLU A 520 2.08 27.23 15.07
CA GLU A 520 2.41 28.65 14.86
C GLU A 520 1.96 29.20 13.48
N SER A 521 1.00 28.55 12.84
CA SER A 521 0.45 29.00 11.55
C SER A 521 -0.10 30.43 11.63
N GLU A 522 0.10 31.24 10.58
CA GLU A 522 -0.52 32.58 10.48
C GLU A 522 -2.06 32.50 10.45
N ASP A 523 -2.62 31.43 9.87
CA ASP A 523 -4.04 31.13 9.88
C ASP A 523 -4.48 30.61 11.25
N VAL A 524 -4.77 31.52 12.19
CA VAL A 524 -5.06 31.19 13.60
C VAL A 524 -6.21 30.18 13.77
N ALA A 525 -7.24 30.26 12.93
CA ALA A 525 -8.39 29.36 12.98
C ALA A 525 -8.03 27.91 12.61
N ASP A 526 -7.03 27.72 11.76
CA ASP A 526 -6.65 26.41 11.21
C ASP A 526 -5.41 25.83 11.90
N ARG A 527 -4.82 26.54 12.88
CA ARG A 527 -3.68 26.06 13.69
C ARG A 527 -3.92 24.66 14.24
N LEU A 528 -2.85 23.88 14.31
CA LEU A 528 -2.86 22.62 15.06
C LEU A 528 -3.13 22.91 16.54
N LYS A 529 -4.18 22.29 17.08
CA LYS A 529 -4.60 22.43 18.48
C LYS A 529 -4.86 21.08 19.12
N LEU A 530 -4.57 20.98 20.41
CA LEU A 530 -5.04 19.91 21.28
C LEU A 530 -6.37 20.35 21.91
N ARG A 531 -7.44 19.62 21.61
CA ARG A 531 -8.75 19.82 22.25
C ARG A 531 -8.94 18.80 23.36
N VAL A 532 -9.10 19.26 24.60
CA VAL A 532 -9.34 18.40 25.77
C VAL A 532 -10.70 18.73 26.39
N TYR A 533 -11.58 17.74 26.42
CA TYR A 533 -12.83 17.75 27.17
C TYR A 533 -12.59 17.01 28.48
N TYR A 534 -12.88 17.66 29.60
CA TYR A 534 -12.59 17.12 30.92
C TYR A 534 -13.61 17.62 31.96
N THR A 535 -13.68 16.94 33.08
CA THR A 535 -14.44 17.33 34.27
C THR A 535 -13.49 17.53 35.46
N LYS A 536 -13.87 18.41 36.38
CA LYS A 536 -13.18 18.63 37.66
C LYS A 536 -14.09 18.14 38.80
N PRO A 537 -13.54 17.62 39.90
CA PRO A 537 -14.31 17.47 41.14
C PRO A 537 -14.74 18.84 41.66
N ASP A 538 -15.89 18.88 42.31
CA ASP A 538 -16.43 20.09 42.97
C ASP A 538 -15.59 20.54 44.19
#